data_AF-G6YFW1-F1
#
_entry.id   AF-G6YFW1-F1
#
_cell.length_a   1.000
_cell.length_b   1.000
_cell.length_c   1.000
_cell.angle_alpha   90.00
_cell.angle_beta   90.00
_cell.angle_gamma   90.00
#
_symmetry.space_group_name_H-M   'P 1'
#
loop_
_entity.id
_entity.type
_entity.pdbx_description
1 polymer ?
#
loop_
_entity_poly.entity_id
_entity_poly.type
_entity_poly.pdbx_seq_one_letter_code
_entity_poly.pdbx_strand_id
1 'polypeptide(L)'
;AASLIQLRPRMVAPRGQSRSDNDIVFDLASRLGMGDAFFGGSLEAGWNHMLAPLGLTVDELRAAPRGLRWPVDAPERKFALTLADDPEKIRGFDTETRRVELYSERLHRCGQPAIASYVPPAERTGPDNIRRGRKYPLILSSAKNGLYCHSQHRSLASLRKRAPEPIAEISPALSAARGIAEGDGIRISTREGQARFITRVTPGLADDIVVAEFGWWQACPELDRPALAIEGGEGSNFNSLISGDASDPVSGSTPLRSFLCDIEPDPLSQKGQRRWQGYLPFRVSALQADAEGVMRVCLTAVNGEALPDFHPGQHVEIRARIGSAVVSRAYSLIDAARVDQRQTYNITVRLRNVVLEDSTAVFGVMSNHIHTELAVGEIVELKSPSGSFVLPRQSPQPMILMASGIGITPFMSLLESLPDGDPAEIWLHYGNTNSRTHAFSERIAFHEQRLPGLTVVNYYSKPLATDRRGVNHQATGRISATVVADDLIARRARVYMCGSAPMMEDVRTGLVARGLPAFDIFSEAFTSPATAMVDDGKTFRVSFSLSRKQRIHGLLQAARCSVLVKHWA
;
A
#
# COMPACT_ATOMS: atom_id res chain seq x y z
N ALA A 1 6.30 18.02 -30.47
CA ALA A 1 7.27 18.83 -29.72
C ALA A 1 6.65 19.33 -28.42
N ALA A 2 7.42 19.48 -27.35
CA ALA A 2 6.94 20.13 -26.12
C ALA A 2 7.06 21.66 -26.30
N SER A 3 5.92 22.36 -26.29
CA SER A 3 5.86 23.83 -26.47
C SER A 3 5.54 24.59 -25.18
N LEU A 4 5.29 23.89 -24.07
CA LEU A 4 4.90 24.51 -22.81
C LEU A 4 6.13 24.74 -21.93
N ILE A 5 6.32 25.99 -21.50
CA ILE A 5 7.32 26.41 -20.54
C ILE A 5 6.61 26.80 -19.25
N GLN A 6 7.02 26.24 -18.12
CA GLN A 6 6.35 26.47 -16.83
C GLN A 6 7.37 26.62 -15.71
N LEU A 7 7.19 27.65 -14.88
CA LEU A 7 7.87 27.76 -13.59
C LEU A 7 7.10 26.95 -12.56
N ARG A 8 7.76 26.00 -11.89
CA ARG A 8 7.13 25.22 -10.82
C ARG A 8 7.23 26.00 -9.49
N PRO A 9 6.10 26.47 -8.92
CA PRO A 9 6.14 27.17 -7.65
C PRO A 9 6.39 26.19 -6.50
N ARG A 10 6.92 26.73 -5.39
CA ARG A 10 7.02 25.99 -4.14
C ARG A 10 5.61 25.72 -3.60
N MET A 11 5.25 24.44 -3.51
CA MET A 11 3.92 24.01 -3.03
C MET A 11 3.82 23.93 -1.50
N VAL A 12 4.94 23.64 -0.83
CA VAL A 12 5.02 23.50 0.63
C VAL A 12 6.29 24.16 1.16
N ALA A 13 6.24 24.68 2.38
CA ALA A 13 7.44 25.19 3.04
C ALA A 13 8.44 24.05 3.30
N PRO A 14 9.76 24.29 3.19
CA PRO A 14 10.76 23.31 3.58
C PRO A 14 10.58 22.89 5.04
N ARG A 15 10.80 21.60 5.32
CA ARG A 15 10.79 21.09 6.70
C ARG A 15 12.21 21.16 7.28
N GLY A 16 12.34 21.74 8.47
CA GLY A 16 13.65 21.93 9.11
C GLY A 16 14.60 22.74 8.23
N GLN A 17 15.82 22.24 8.04
CA GLN A 17 16.87 22.88 7.23
C GLN A 17 16.92 22.34 5.78
N SER A 18 15.87 21.65 5.32
CA SER A 18 15.84 21.10 3.95
C SER A 18 15.96 22.21 2.90
N ARG A 19 16.79 22.00 1.88
CA ARG A 19 17.02 22.92 0.77
C ARG A 19 16.73 22.21 -0.56
N SER A 20 16.49 22.96 -1.63
CA SER A 20 16.40 22.36 -2.96
C SER A 20 17.80 21.99 -3.49
N ASP A 21 17.88 20.97 -4.35
CA ASP A 21 19.15 20.57 -4.98
C ASP A 21 19.83 21.75 -5.69
N ASN A 22 19.02 22.61 -6.34
CA ASN A 22 19.48 23.83 -7.00
C ASN A 22 20.15 24.82 -6.02
N ASP A 23 19.53 25.06 -4.86
CA ASP A 23 20.11 25.95 -3.83
C ASP A 23 21.45 25.40 -3.32
N ILE A 24 21.54 24.07 -3.17
CA ILE A 24 22.75 23.39 -2.69
C ILE A 24 23.87 23.51 -3.71
N VAL A 25 23.58 23.24 -4.98
CA VAL A 25 24.57 23.28 -6.07
C VAL A 25 25.10 24.69 -6.29
N PHE A 26 24.25 25.72 -6.30
CA PHE A 26 24.68 27.11 -6.53
C PHE A 26 25.54 27.66 -5.38
N ASP A 27 25.18 27.34 -4.13
CA ASP A 27 25.98 27.69 -2.96
C ASP A 27 27.34 26.96 -2.97
N LEU A 28 27.35 25.66 -3.28
CA LEU A 28 28.59 24.90 -3.40
C LEU A 28 29.50 25.44 -4.51
N ALA A 29 28.95 25.71 -5.70
CA ALA A 29 29.72 26.25 -6.82
C ALA A 29 30.34 27.61 -6.48
N SER A 30 29.59 28.48 -5.81
CA SER A 30 30.09 29.78 -5.37
C SER A 30 31.25 29.63 -4.38
N ARG A 31 31.16 28.69 -3.43
CA ARG A 31 32.24 28.39 -2.47
C ARG A 31 33.47 27.76 -3.12
N LEU A 32 33.29 27.04 -4.23
CA LEU A 32 34.38 26.48 -5.04
C LEU A 32 35.03 27.52 -5.97
N GLY A 33 34.64 28.80 -5.89
CA GLY A 33 35.19 29.87 -6.72
C GLY A 33 34.57 29.98 -8.11
N MET A 34 33.47 29.26 -8.37
CA MET A 34 32.73 29.29 -9.64
C MET A 34 31.57 30.31 -9.61
N GLY A 35 31.61 31.28 -8.69
CA GLY A 35 30.52 32.23 -8.45
C GLY A 35 30.05 32.94 -9.72
N ASP A 36 30.98 33.43 -10.54
CA ASP A 36 30.65 34.14 -11.79
C ASP A 36 29.91 33.23 -12.79
N ALA A 37 30.37 31.99 -12.96
CA ALA A 37 29.73 30.99 -13.82
C ALA A 37 28.35 30.54 -13.30
N PHE A 38 28.08 30.77 -12.01
CA PHE A 38 26.83 30.46 -11.32
C PHE A 38 26.08 31.73 -10.88
N PHE A 39 26.27 32.84 -11.59
CA PHE A 39 25.51 34.07 -11.41
C PHE A 39 25.53 34.63 -9.98
N GLY A 40 26.68 34.54 -9.31
CA GLY A 40 26.85 34.93 -7.91
C GLY A 40 25.99 34.12 -6.93
N GLY A 41 25.60 32.89 -7.32
CA GLY A 41 24.69 32.05 -6.54
C GLY A 41 23.21 32.35 -6.76
N SER A 42 22.84 33.26 -7.67
CA SER A 42 21.44 33.59 -7.96
C SER A 42 20.81 32.62 -8.96
N LEU A 43 19.94 31.74 -8.45
CA LEU A 43 19.15 30.83 -9.29
C LEU A 43 18.26 31.57 -10.29
N GLU A 44 17.64 32.67 -9.86
CA GLU A 44 16.74 33.44 -10.72
C GLU A 44 17.49 34.11 -11.86
N ALA A 45 18.71 34.62 -11.61
CA ALA A 45 19.58 35.13 -12.67
C ALA A 45 19.94 34.03 -13.67
N GLY A 46 20.26 32.82 -13.18
CA GLY A 46 20.53 31.67 -14.04
C GLY A 46 19.32 31.25 -14.90
N TRP A 47 18.12 31.21 -14.32
CA TRP A 47 16.90 30.93 -15.08
C TRP A 47 16.58 32.02 -16.11
N ASN A 48 16.73 33.30 -15.75
CA ASN A 48 16.54 34.40 -16.70
C ASN A 48 17.57 34.34 -17.84
N HIS A 49 18.81 33.96 -17.56
CA HIS A 49 19.81 33.72 -18.60
C HIS A 49 19.37 32.60 -19.56
N MET A 50 18.84 31.49 -19.04
CA MET A 50 18.30 30.39 -19.87
C MET A 50 17.09 30.80 -20.72
N LEU A 51 16.24 31.70 -20.21
CA LEU A 51 15.01 32.14 -20.87
C LEU A 51 15.23 33.29 -21.87
N ALA A 52 16.34 34.04 -21.74
CA ALA A 52 16.63 35.21 -22.57
C ALA A 52 16.52 34.98 -24.10
N PRO A 53 16.95 33.84 -24.69
CA PRO A 53 16.80 33.60 -26.13
C PRO A 53 15.34 33.51 -26.59
N LEU A 54 14.41 33.26 -25.66
CA LEU A 54 12.98 33.21 -25.91
C LEU A 54 12.31 34.57 -25.64
N GLY A 55 13.06 35.58 -25.19
CA GLY A 55 12.49 36.86 -24.75
C GLY A 55 11.54 36.70 -23.56
N LEU A 56 11.74 35.67 -22.73
CA LEU A 56 10.94 35.40 -21.54
C LEU A 56 11.75 35.64 -20.27
N THR A 57 11.04 35.89 -19.18
CA THR A 57 11.58 36.05 -17.83
C THR A 57 10.88 35.12 -16.85
N VAL A 58 11.53 34.87 -15.71
CA VAL A 58 10.95 34.13 -14.59
C VAL A 58 9.70 34.84 -14.05
N ASP A 59 9.67 36.18 -14.04
CA ASP A 59 8.51 36.96 -13.59
C ASP A 59 7.29 36.78 -14.48
N GLU A 60 7.47 36.74 -15.79
CA GLU A 60 6.37 36.44 -16.72
C GLU A 60 5.82 35.02 -16.52
N LEU A 61 6.69 34.03 -16.28
CA LEU A 61 6.25 32.67 -15.95
C LEU A 61 5.55 32.61 -14.59
N ARG A 62 5.98 33.42 -13.63
CA ARG A 62 5.35 33.53 -12.30
C ARG A 62 3.97 34.18 -12.39
N ALA A 63 3.79 35.16 -13.27
CA ALA A 63 2.49 35.75 -13.61
C ALA A 63 1.57 34.78 -14.38
N ALA A 64 2.14 33.76 -15.03
CA ALA A 64 1.42 32.73 -15.78
C ALA A 64 1.58 31.32 -15.16
N PRO A 65 0.93 31.00 -14.03
CA PRO A 65 1.17 29.76 -13.27
C PRO A 65 0.85 28.47 -14.03
N ARG A 66 0.02 28.54 -15.08
CA ARG A 66 -0.25 27.41 -15.99
C ARG A 66 0.83 27.18 -17.05
N GLY A 67 1.85 28.05 -17.10
CA GLY A 67 2.89 28.09 -18.11
C GLY A 67 2.49 28.90 -19.35
N LEU A 68 3.50 29.21 -20.17
CA LEU A 68 3.37 29.89 -21.46
C LEU A 68 3.65 28.89 -22.58
N ARG A 69 2.85 28.95 -23.65
CA ARG A 69 3.11 28.15 -24.85
C ARG A 69 3.97 28.95 -25.81
N TRP A 70 5.14 28.42 -26.13
CA TRP A 70 6.04 28.99 -27.12
C TRP A 70 5.87 28.27 -28.46
N PRO A 71 5.79 28.99 -29.59
CA PRO A 71 5.78 28.37 -30.91
C PRO A 71 7.04 27.52 -31.10
N VAL A 72 6.88 26.24 -31.43
CA VAL A 72 7.99 25.35 -31.78
C VAL A 72 7.78 24.88 -33.20
N ASP A 73 8.75 25.15 -34.06
CA ASP A 73 8.76 24.55 -35.39
C ASP A 73 9.05 23.05 -35.27
N ALA A 74 8.04 22.24 -35.55
CA ALA A 74 8.08 20.80 -35.42
C ALA A 74 7.64 20.13 -36.73
N PRO A 75 8.35 20.37 -37.84
CA PRO A 75 7.95 19.87 -39.13
C PRO A 75 8.02 18.35 -39.15
N GLU A 76 7.02 17.74 -39.78
CA GLU A 76 7.03 16.32 -40.09
C GLU A 76 8.01 16.02 -41.23
N ARG A 77 8.48 14.77 -41.33
CA ARG A 77 9.40 14.34 -42.39
C ARG A 77 10.63 15.26 -42.52
N LYS A 78 11.25 15.63 -41.39
CA LYS A 78 12.43 16.52 -41.34
C LYS A 78 13.55 16.14 -42.33
N PHE A 79 13.70 14.85 -42.62
CA PHE A 79 14.65 14.32 -43.58
C PHE A 79 14.40 14.75 -45.04
N ALA A 80 13.17 15.12 -45.39
CA ALA A 80 12.77 15.55 -46.73
C ALA A 80 12.80 17.07 -46.93
N LEU A 81 13.01 17.84 -45.86
CA LEU A 81 13.22 19.29 -45.96
C LEU A 81 14.53 19.57 -46.71
N THR A 82 14.66 20.74 -47.31
CA THR A 82 15.90 21.18 -47.95
C THR A 82 16.85 21.84 -46.95
N LEU A 83 18.13 21.91 -47.29
CA LEU A 83 19.12 22.64 -46.49
C LEU A 83 18.89 24.16 -46.64
N ALA A 84 19.09 24.92 -45.56
CA ALA A 84 18.86 26.36 -45.56
C ALA A 84 19.85 27.10 -46.47
N ASP A 85 21.06 26.57 -46.61
CA ASP A 85 22.17 27.05 -47.43
C ASP A 85 22.19 26.47 -48.85
N ASP A 86 21.40 25.43 -49.12
CA ASP A 86 21.32 24.78 -50.44
C ASP A 86 19.92 24.17 -50.70
N PRO A 87 19.00 24.91 -51.33
CA PRO A 87 17.64 24.46 -51.60
C PRO A 87 17.53 23.25 -52.53
N GLU A 88 18.58 22.88 -53.26
CA GLU A 88 18.58 21.71 -54.13
C GLU A 88 18.94 20.41 -53.38
N LYS A 89 19.48 20.53 -52.16
CA LYS A 89 19.86 19.38 -51.32
C LYS A 89 18.85 19.14 -50.20
N ILE A 90 18.41 17.89 -50.09
CA ILE A 90 17.63 17.46 -48.92
C ILE A 90 18.52 17.41 -47.67
N ARG A 91 17.93 17.79 -46.53
CA ARG A 91 18.52 17.73 -45.20
C ARG A 91 18.91 16.30 -44.81
N GLY A 92 18.07 15.34 -45.16
CA GLY A 92 18.24 13.93 -44.88
C GLY A 92 18.29 13.57 -43.39
N PHE A 93 18.72 12.35 -43.11
CA PHE A 93 18.99 11.86 -41.75
C PHE A 93 20.36 12.37 -41.26
N ASP A 94 20.56 12.37 -39.95
CA ASP A 94 21.87 12.68 -39.32
C ASP A 94 22.81 11.46 -39.43
N THR A 95 23.07 11.08 -40.67
CA THR A 95 23.90 9.96 -41.09
C THR A 95 24.88 10.44 -42.15
N GLU A 96 25.96 9.70 -42.40
CA GLU A 96 27.00 10.12 -43.35
C GLU A 96 26.44 10.21 -44.77
N THR A 97 25.51 9.31 -45.09
CA THR A 97 24.83 9.23 -46.38
C THR A 97 23.60 10.13 -46.48
N ARG A 98 23.19 10.80 -45.39
CA ARG A 98 21.90 11.52 -45.27
C ARG A 98 20.66 10.65 -45.51
N ARG A 99 20.82 9.32 -45.55
CA ARG A 99 19.76 8.30 -45.72
C ARG A 99 19.64 7.45 -44.47
N VAL A 100 18.58 6.65 -44.37
CA VAL A 100 18.50 5.61 -43.33
C VAL A 100 19.60 4.58 -43.60
N GLU A 101 20.50 4.39 -42.64
CA GLU A 101 21.57 3.40 -42.73
C GLU A 101 21.08 2.04 -42.21
N LEU A 102 21.07 1.03 -43.08
CA LEU A 102 20.95 -0.40 -42.69
C LEU A 102 22.32 -1.00 -42.36
N TYR A 103 23.35 -0.49 -43.04
CA TYR A 103 24.75 -0.73 -42.79
C TYR A 103 25.34 0.58 -42.26
N SER A 104 25.82 0.59 -41.01
CA SER A 104 26.44 1.79 -40.44
C SER A 104 27.95 1.75 -40.61
N GLU A 105 28.44 2.63 -41.48
CA GLU A 105 29.87 2.84 -41.72
C GLU A 105 30.60 3.28 -40.44
N ARG A 106 29.93 4.10 -39.62
CA ARG A 106 30.45 4.54 -38.33
C ARG A 106 30.67 3.37 -37.37
N LEU A 107 29.73 2.44 -37.27
CA LEU A 107 29.89 1.24 -36.44
C LEU A 107 31.03 0.36 -36.96
N HIS A 108 31.10 0.16 -38.28
CA HIS A 108 32.17 -0.61 -38.90
C HIS A 108 33.56 -0.07 -38.56
N ARG A 109 33.77 1.25 -38.71
CA ARG A 109 35.07 1.90 -38.41
C ARG A 109 35.44 1.86 -36.92
N CYS A 110 34.45 1.79 -36.03
CA CYS A 110 34.68 1.61 -34.59
C CYS A 110 34.80 0.12 -34.19
N GLY A 111 34.89 -0.81 -35.14
CA GLY A 111 35.04 -2.25 -34.88
C GLY A 111 33.76 -2.95 -34.42
N GLN A 112 32.60 -2.32 -34.56
CA GLN A 112 31.30 -2.88 -34.20
C GLN A 112 30.60 -3.50 -35.43
N PRO A 113 29.66 -4.45 -35.25
CA PRO A 113 28.85 -4.95 -36.35
C PRO A 113 28.11 -3.82 -37.07
N ALA A 114 28.36 -3.67 -38.37
CA ALA A 114 27.75 -2.63 -39.18
C ALA A 114 26.26 -2.88 -39.44
N ILE A 115 25.82 -4.13 -39.31
CA ILE A 115 24.44 -4.58 -39.49
C ILE A 115 23.95 -5.15 -38.17
N ALA A 116 22.72 -4.78 -37.77
CA ALA A 116 22.08 -5.35 -36.60
C ALA A 116 21.88 -6.87 -36.79
N SER A 117 22.35 -7.64 -35.80
CA SER A 117 22.16 -9.08 -35.73
C SER A 117 21.69 -9.47 -34.34
N TYR A 118 21.04 -10.63 -34.22
CA TYR A 118 20.63 -11.13 -32.91
C TYR A 118 21.85 -11.56 -32.11
N VAL A 119 22.10 -10.86 -31.00
CA VAL A 119 23.06 -11.27 -29.97
C VAL A 119 22.26 -11.92 -28.84
N PRO A 120 22.44 -13.22 -28.57
CA PRO A 120 21.72 -13.85 -27.49
C PRO A 120 22.29 -13.41 -26.14
N PRO A 121 21.50 -13.46 -25.05
CA PRO A 121 21.94 -13.00 -23.73
C PRO A 121 23.24 -13.65 -23.25
N ALA A 122 23.98 -12.93 -22.39
CA ALA A 122 25.23 -13.40 -21.82
C ALA A 122 25.03 -14.67 -20.97
N GLU A 123 23.94 -14.71 -20.19
CA GLU A 123 23.49 -15.92 -19.51
C GLU A 123 22.37 -16.57 -20.33
N ARG A 124 22.53 -17.84 -20.72
CA ARG A 124 21.58 -18.55 -21.59
C ARG A 124 21.03 -19.77 -20.89
N THR A 125 19.80 -20.15 -21.18
CA THR A 125 19.25 -21.50 -21.00
C THR A 125 19.51 -22.34 -22.27
N GLY A 126 19.79 -23.66 -22.16
CA GLY A 126 20.10 -24.49 -23.33
C GLY A 126 20.50 -25.95 -23.03
N PRO A 127 20.57 -26.85 -24.05
CA PRO A 127 20.88 -28.28 -23.86
C PRO A 127 22.24 -28.55 -23.22
N ASP A 128 23.22 -27.69 -23.49
CA ASP A 128 24.53 -27.72 -22.85
C ASP A 128 24.50 -27.33 -21.36
N ASN A 129 23.46 -26.64 -20.89
CA ASN A 129 23.27 -26.39 -19.46
C ASN A 129 22.70 -27.58 -18.71
N ILE A 130 21.79 -28.34 -19.34
CA ILE A 130 21.24 -29.60 -18.79
C ILE A 130 22.36 -30.65 -18.69
N ARG A 131 23.24 -30.72 -19.71
CA ARG A 131 24.41 -31.62 -19.72
C ARG A 131 25.53 -31.25 -18.73
N ARG A 132 25.56 -30.03 -18.20
CA ARG A 132 26.62 -29.51 -17.31
C ARG A 132 26.22 -29.40 -15.82
N GLY A 133 25.02 -29.83 -15.42
CA GLY A 133 24.64 -29.96 -14.01
C GLY A 133 24.63 -28.65 -13.19
N ARG A 134 24.36 -27.49 -13.81
CA ARG A 134 24.37 -26.18 -13.10
C ARG A 134 23.02 -25.82 -12.47
N LYS A 135 23.11 -25.11 -11.33
CA LYS A 135 22.11 -24.85 -10.27
C LYS A 135 20.87 -23.98 -10.60
N TYR A 136 20.73 -23.42 -11.81
CA TYR A 136 19.73 -22.36 -12.07
C TYR A 136 19.01 -22.54 -13.43
N PRO A 137 17.83 -23.21 -13.47
CA PRO A 137 17.17 -23.60 -14.70
C PRO A 137 16.23 -22.54 -15.31
N LEU A 138 15.95 -21.44 -14.61
CA LEU A 138 14.95 -20.44 -14.98
C LEU A 138 15.61 -19.12 -15.40
N ILE A 139 14.87 -18.25 -16.09
CA ILE A 139 15.29 -16.90 -16.46
C ILE A 139 14.57 -15.90 -15.54
N LEU A 140 15.36 -15.11 -14.81
CA LEU A 140 14.91 -13.98 -14.01
C LEU A 140 14.81 -12.72 -14.85
N SER A 141 13.62 -12.12 -14.82
CA SER A 141 13.33 -10.81 -15.37
C SER A 141 12.79 -9.88 -14.28
N SER A 142 12.76 -8.58 -14.58
CA SER A 142 12.33 -7.53 -13.66
C SER A 142 11.02 -6.89 -14.11
N ALA A 143 10.12 -6.57 -13.17
CA ALA A 143 8.93 -5.76 -13.44
C ALA A 143 8.91 -4.44 -12.66
N LYS A 144 8.34 -3.40 -13.28
CA LYS A 144 7.98 -2.15 -12.60
C LYS A 144 6.59 -2.29 -12.01
N ASN A 145 6.44 -1.93 -10.74
CA ASN A 145 5.13 -1.75 -10.15
C ASN A 145 4.58 -0.36 -10.53
N GLY A 146 3.38 -0.31 -11.13
CA GLY A 146 2.77 0.94 -11.59
C GLY A 146 2.40 1.95 -10.48
N LEU A 147 2.53 1.57 -9.21
CA LEU A 147 2.22 2.43 -8.06
C LEU A 147 3.45 3.15 -7.49
N TYR A 148 4.65 2.62 -7.73
CA TYR A 148 5.87 3.10 -7.10
C TYR A 148 6.83 3.72 -8.13
N CYS A 149 7.63 4.69 -7.66
CA CYS A 149 8.70 5.25 -8.46
C CYS A 149 10.02 4.56 -8.10
N HIS A 150 10.45 3.58 -8.89
CA HIS A 150 11.66 2.79 -8.63
C HIS A 150 11.68 2.24 -7.19
N SER A 151 12.66 2.64 -6.36
CA SER A 151 12.80 2.25 -4.96
C SER A 151 12.11 3.20 -3.97
N GLN A 152 11.42 4.23 -4.44
CA GLN A 152 10.79 5.25 -3.62
C GLN A 152 9.29 4.96 -3.40
N HIS A 153 8.68 5.77 -2.51
CA HIS A 153 7.23 5.84 -2.23
C HIS A 153 6.62 4.61 -1.55
N ARG A 154 7.45 3.66 -1.14
CA ARG A 154 7.05 2.45 -0.43
C ARG A 154 6.73 2.69 1.04
N SER A 155 7.13 3.83 1.57
CA SER A 155 6.68 4.33 2.88
C SER A 155 5.30 5.00 2.85
N LEU A 156 4.74 5.32 1.68
CA LEU A 156 3.44 5.99 1.60
C LEU A 156 2.33 4.98 1.81
N ALA A 157 1.64 5.04 2.95
CA ALA A 157 0.59 4.10 3.33
C ALA A 157 -0.51 3.94 2.26
N SER A 158 -0.92 5.02 1.60
CA SER A 158 -1.95 4.99 0.54
C SER A 158 -1.54 4.15 -0.67
N LEU A 159 -0.26 4.15 -1.02
CA LEU A 159 0.28 3.32 -2.11
C LEU A 159 0.59 1.91 -1.60
N ARG A 160 1.18 1.79 -0.40
CA ARG A 160 1.54 0.52 0.21
C ARG A 160 0.34 -0.40 0.45
N LYS A 161 -0.83 0.14 0.82
CA LYS A 161 -2.08 -0.65 0.93
C LYS A 161 -2.48 -1.34 -0.38
N ARG A 162 -2.15 -0.75 -1.53
CA ARG A 162 -2.53 -1.26 -2.87
C ARG A 162 -1.54 -2.30 -3.40
N ALA A 163 -0.28 -2.23 -3.00
CA ALA A 163 0.75 -3.24 -3.30
C ALA A 163 1.64 -3.49 -2.08
N PRO A 164 1.17 -4.30 -1.11
CA PRO A 164 1.83 -4.43 0.19
C PRO A 164 3.11 -5.27 0.16
N GLU A 165 3.18 -6.25 -0.74
CA GLU A 165 4.23 -7.28 -0.74
C GLU A 165 5.16 -7.19 -1.96
N PRO A 166 6.44 -7.59 -1.82
CA PRO A 166 7.34 -7.82 -2.94
C PRO A 166 6.89 -9.04 -3.74
N ILE A 167 6.50 -8.84 -5.01
CA ILE A 167 5.93 -9.92 -5.82
C ILE A 167 6.95 -10.50 -6.79
N ALA A 168 6.90 -11.82 -6.95
CA ALA A 168 7.49 -12.54 -8.08
C ALA A 168 6.41 -13.36 -8.80
N GLU A 169 6.34 -13.20 -10.11
CA GLU A 169 5.35 -13.87 -10.97
C GLU A 169 5.94 -15.14 -11.59
N ILE A 170 5.17 -16.23 -11.56
CA ILE A 170 5.49 -17.52 -12.17
C ILE A 170 4.30 -18.06 -12.97
N SER A 171 4.53 -18.98 -13.91
CA SER A 171 3.45 -19.61 -14.66
C SER A 171 2.70 -20.65 -13.81
N PRO A 172 1.45 -21.01 -14.18
CA PRO A 172 0.72 -22.11 -13.54
C PRO A 172 1.46 -23.46 -13.63
N ALA A 173 2.16 -23.74 -14.72
CA ALA A 173 2.89 -24.99 -14.88
C ALA A 173 4.13 -25.03 -13.98
N LEU A 174 4.88 -23.93 -13.88
CA LEU A 174 6.02 -23.82 -12.96
C LEU A 174 5.57 -23.91 -11.49
N SER A 175 4.46 -23.24 -11.15
CA SER A 175 3.79 -23.34 -9.84
C SER A 175 3.49 -24.81 -9.49
N ALA A 176 2.84 -25.55 -10.38
CA ALA A 176 2.52 -26.97 -10.17
C ALA A 176 3.78 -27.85 -10.07
N ALA A 177 4.76 -27.63 -10.95
CA ALA A 177 6.01 -28.41 -10.99
C ALA A 177 6.87 -28.22 -9.72
N ARG A 178 6.83 -27.03 -9.11
CA ARG A 178 7.58 -26.71 -7.89
C ARG A 178 6.77 -26.83 -6.60
N GLY A 179 5.45 -27.07 -6.69
CA GLY A 179 4.57 -27.11 -5.52
C GLY A 179 4.46 -25.77 -4.78
N ILE A 180 4.52 -24.66 -5.52
CA ILE A 180 4.46 -23.28 -5.00
C ILE A 180 3.12 -22.68 -5.38
N ALA A 181 2.30 -22.33 -4.39
CA ALA A 181 0.96 -21.76 -4.61
C ALA A 181 0.94 -20.22 -4.66
N GLU A 182 -0.17 -19.66 -5.13
CA GLU A 182 -0.44 -18.21 -5.03
C GLU A 182 -0.32 -17.73 -3.58
N GLY A 183 0.49 -16.70 -3.36
CA GLY A 183 0.72 -16.12 -2.03
C GLY A 183 1.80 -16.83 -1.20
N ASP A 184 2.40 -17.92 -1.68
CA ASP A 184 3.53 -18.55 -1.01
C ASP A 184 4.78 -17.66 -1.08
N GLY A 185 5.51 -17.57 0.02
CA GLY A 185 6.86 -17.01 -0.01
C GLY A 185 7.81 -17.95 -0.75
N ILE A 186 8.64 -17.36 -1.62
CA ILE A 186 9.69 -18.05 -2.36
C ILE A 186 11.02 -17.34 -2.18
N ARG A 187 12.09 -18.12 -2.25
CA ARG A 187 13.45 -17.61 -2.39
C ARG A 187 13.89 -17.79 -3.82
N ILE A 188 14.27 -16.69 -4.45
CA ILE A 188 14.93 -16.66 -5.75
C ILE A 188 16.43 -16.66 -5.51
N SER A 189 17.16 -17.56 -6.16
CA SER A 189 18.61 -17.64 -6.10
C SER A 189 19.21 -17.46 -7.48
N THR A 190 20.29 -16.69 -7.58
CA THR A 190 21.15 -16.58 -8.77
C THR A 190 22.59 -16.85 -8.38
N ARG A 191 23.53 -16.73 -9.33
CA ARG A 191 24.97 -16.76 -9.02
C ARG A 191 25.43 -15.62 -8.11
N GLU A 192 24.69 -14.51 -8.07
CA GLU A 192 25.04 -13.30 -7.31
C GLU A 192 24.59 -13.38 -5.86
N GLY A 193 23.42 -14.00 -5.63
CA GLY A 193 22.85 -14.02 -4.30
C GLY A 193 21.43 -14.56 -4.30
N GLN A 194 20.72 -14.20 -3.23
CA GLN A 194 19.36 -14.65 -2.97
C GLN A 194 18.49 -13.47 -2.54
N ALA A 195 17.20 -13.56 -2.81
CA ALA A 195 16.20 -12.64 -2.31
C ALA A 195 14.83 -13.32 -2.26
N ARG A 196 13.97 -12.82 -1.38
CA ARG A 196 12.64 -13.39 -1.10
C ARG A 196 11.52 -12.57 -1.71
N PHE A 197 10.49 -13.26 -2.17
CA PHE A 197 9.30 -12.66 -2.77
C PHE A 197 8.05 -13.46 -2.40
N ILE A 198 6.90 -12.84 -2.56
CA ILE A 198 5.60 -13.51 -2.51
C ILE A 198 5.18 -13.88 -3.92
N THR A 199 4.76 -15.12 -4.09
CA THR A 199 4.41 -15.68 -5.39
C THR A 199 3.08 -15.14 -5.89
N ARG A 200 3.05 -14.74 -7.16
CA ARG A 200 1.84 -14.57 -7.95
C ARG A 200 1.86 -15.55 -9.12
N VAL A 201 0.80 -16.30 -9.31
CA VAL A 201 0.64 -17.22 -10.43
C VAL A 201 -0.06 -16.48 -11.56
N THR A 202 0.67 -16.23 -12.65
CA THR A 202 0.20 -15.41 -13.78
C THR A 202 -0.03 -16.29 -15.01
N PRO A 203 -1.28 -16.50 -15.45
CA PRO A 203 -1.58 -17.20 -16.70
C PRO A 203 -0.94 -16.51 -17.91
N GLY A 204 -0.36 -17.30 -18.81
CA GLY A 204 0.29 -16.79 -20.03
C GLY A 204 1.76 -16.37 -19.86
N LEU A 205 2.32 -16.45 -18.64
CA LEU A 205 3.76 -16.36 -18.44
C LEU A 205 4.44 -17.67 -18.92
N ALA A 206 5.61 -17.57 -19.53
CA ALA A 206 6.38 -18.74 -19.96
C ALA A 206 6.88 -19.55 -18.76
N ASP A 207 6.97 -20.87 -18.92
CA ASP A 207 7.23 -21.81 -17.82
C ASP A 207 8.67 -21.78 -17.30
N ASP A 208 9.60 -21.20 -18.07
CA ASP A 208 11.00 -21.02 -17.74
C ASP A 208 11.32 -19.59 -17.28
N ILE A 209 10.32 -18.73 -17.04
CA ILE A 209 10.51 -17.33 -16.66
C ILE A 209 9.94 -17.04 -15.27
N VAL A 210 10.72 -16.29 -14.48
CA VAL A 210 10.30 -15.65 -13.23
C VAL A 210 10.41 -14.14 -13.38
N VAL A 211 9.36 -13.40 -13.05
CA VAL A 211 9.36 -11.93 -13.13
C VAL A 211 9.20 -11.32 -11.75
N ALA A 212 10.28 -10.74 -11.21
CA ALA A 212 10.26 -10.16 -9.86
C ALA A 212 10.22 -8.63 -9.89
N GLU A 213 9.49 -8.04 -8.94
CA GLU A 213 9.51 -6.59 -8.72
C GLU A 213 10.83 -6.13 -8.11
N PHE A 214 11.26 -4.90 -8.44
CA PHE A 214 12.47 -4.30 -7.86
C PHE A 214 12.17 -3.10 -6.96
N GLY A 215 13.16 -2.68 -6.17
CA GLY A 215 13.11 -1.46 -5.35
C GLY A 215 12.51 -1.65 -3.96
N TRP A 216 12.50 -2.87 -3.43
CA TRP A 216 11.94 -3.20 -2.13
C TRP A 216 12.99 -3.09 -1.01
N TRP A 217 12.76 -2.14 -0.08
CA TRP A 217 13.60 -1.91 1.11
C TRP A 217 12.87 -1.09 2.17
N GLN A 218 12.06 -0.13 1.73
CA GLN A 218 11.48 0.89 2.59
C GLN A 218 10.36 0.36 3.49
N ALA A 219 10.45 0.67 4.79
CA ALA A 219 9.40 0.45 5.78
C ALA A 219 8.13 1.28 5.48
N CYS A 220 6.99 0.83 6.00
CA CYS A 220 5.76 1.60 6.11
C CYS A 220 5.15 1.37 7.50
N PRO A 221 5.58 2.14 8.52
CA PRO A 221 5.16 1.97 9.90
C PRO A 221 3.64 1.99 10.06
N GLU A 222 2.94 2.89 9.37
CA GLU A 222 1.49 3.03 9.45
C GLU A 222 0.70 1.77 9.03
N LEU A 223 1.37 0.80 8.40
CA LEU A 223 0.81 -0.52 8.04
C LEU A 223 1.53 -1.68 8.71
N ASP A 224 2.28 -1.41 9.79
CA ASP A 224 3.06 -2.41 10.53
C ASP A 224 4.01 -3.21 9.63
N ARG A 225 4.58 -2.52 8.62
CA ARG A 225 5.53 -3.08 7.67
C ARG A 225 6.95 -2.59 7.98
N PRO A 226 7.83 -3.46 8.52
CA PRO A 226 9.22 -3.08 8.77
C PRO A 226 9.97 -2.85 7.44
N ALA A 227 11.15 -2.23 7.54
CA ALA A 227 12.08 -2.19 6.42
C ALA A 227 12.54 -3.61 6.09
N LEU A 228 12.82 -3.85 4.82
CA LEU A 228 13.43 -5.09 4.36
C LEU A 228 14.94 -4.89 4.26
N ALA A 229 15.70 -5.94 4.57
CA ALA A 229 17.15 -5.92 4.42
C ALA A 229 17.52 -5.58 2.98
N ILE A 230 18.51 -4.70 2.82
CA ILE A 230 19.05 -4.30 1.51
C ILE A 230 20.13 -5.29 1.05
N GLU A 231 20.80 -5.92 2.00
CA GLU A 231 21.88 -6.87 1.79
C GLU A 231 21.52 -8.25 2.34
N GLY A 232 22.17 -9.28 1.82
CA GLY A 232 21.97 -10.68 2.21
C GLY A 232 20.70 -11.32 1.61
N GLY A 233 20.53 -12.62 1.88
CA GLY A 233 19.45 -13.43 1.33
C GLY A 233 18.08 -13.24 1.98
N GLU A 234 18.01 -12.45 3.05
CA GLU A 234 16.81 -12.31 3.87
C GLU A 234 15.83 -11.24 3.34
N GLY A 235 16.33 -10.33 2.50
CA GLY A 235 15.57 -9.22 1.93
C GLY A 235 14.87 -9.52 0.61
N SER A 236 14.32 -8.48 -0.01
CA SER A 236 13.66 -8.54 -1.34
C SER A 236 14.32 -7.61 -2.35
N ASN A 237 15.62 -7.37 -2.18
CA ASN A 237 16.37 -6.49 -3.07
C ASN A 237 16.72 -7.21 -4.37
N PHE A 238 16.00 -6.89 -5.45
CA PHE A 238 16.29 -7.43 -6.78
C PHE A 238 17.74 -7.20 -7.23
N ASN A 239 18.36 -6.08 -6.82
CA ASN A 239 19.75 -5.78 -7.20
C ASN A 239 20.75 -6.78 -6.61
N SER A 240 20.39 -7.54 -5.57
CA SER A 240 21.21 -8.62 -5.02
C SER A 240 21.18 -9.90 -5.86
N LEU A 241 20.35 -9.95 -6.90
CA LEU A 241 20.21 -11.10 -7.80
C LEU A 241 20.92 -10.91 -9.14
N ILE A 242 21.42 -9.71 -9.43
CA ILE A 242 21.90 -9.32 -10.76
C ILE A 242 23.27 -8.64 -10.66
N SER A 243 24.02 -8.65 -11.76
CA SER A 243 25.38 -8.12 -11.82
C SER A 243 25.60 -7.14 -12.99
N GLY A 244 26.60 -6.26 -12.82
CA GLY A 244 27.12 -5.38 -13.86
C GLY A 244 28.25 -5.97 -14.71
N ASP A 245 28.64 -7.24 -14.51
CA ASP A 245 29.82 -7.86 -15.16
C ASP A 245 29.77 -7.85 -16.68
N ALA A 246 28.56 -7.81 -17.25
CA ALA A 246 28.34 -7.72 -18.68
C ALA A 246 27.61 -6.42 -19.01
N SER A 247 28.08 -5.74 -20.04
CA SER A 247 27.43 -4.57 -20.62
C SER A 247 27.43 -4.69 -22.14
N ASP A 248 26.41 -4.14 -22.79
CA ASP A 248 26.42 -3.94 -24.23
C ASP A 248 27.65 -3.07 -24.61
N PRO A 249 28.57 -3.56 -25.44
CA PRO A 249 29.79 -2.82 -25.80
C PRO A 249 29.51 -1.55 -26.62
N VAL A 250 28.30 -1.40 -27.19
CA VAL A 250 27.90 -0.20 -27.94
C VAL A 250 27.28 0.84 -27.03
N SER A 251 26.26 0.48 -26.25
CA SER A 251 25.53 1.44 -25.41
C SER A 251 26.04 1.57 -23.97
N GLY A 252 26.84 0.62 -23.49
CA GLY A 252 27.22 0.50 -22.07
C GLY A 252 26.10 -0.04 -21.17
N SER A 253 24.96 -0.45 -21.74
CA SER A 253 23.80 -0.89 -20.96
C SER A 253 24.00 -2.27 -20.31
N THR A 254 23.63 -2.40 -19.05
CA THR A 254 23.64 -3.69 -18.31
C THR A 254 22.34 -4.48 -18.58
N PRO A 255 22.41 -5.81 -18.80
CA PRO A 255 21.24 -6.63 -19.11
C PRO A 255 20.43 -7.02 -17.86
N LEU A 256 19.63 -6.11 -17.32
CA LEU A 256 18.89 -6.29 -16.04
C LEU A 256 17.72 -7.33 -16.07
N ARG A 257 17.54 -8.10 -17.14
CA ARG A 257 16.32 -8.92 -17.38
C ARG A 257 16.57 -10.32 -17.94
N SER A 258 17.80 -10.81 -17.86
CA SER A 258 18.18 -12.08 -18.48
C SER A 258 19.22 -12.82 -17.65
N PHE A 259 18.99 -12.91 -16.34
CA PHE A 259 19.84 -13.66 -15.41
C PHE A 259 19.28 -15.06 -15.21
N LEU A 260 20.14 -16.06 -15.01
CA LEU A 260 19.67 -17.40 -14.63
C LEU A 260 19.35 -17.44 -13.14
N CYS A 261 18.24 -18.06 -12.80
CA CYS A 261 17.80 -18.25 -11.42
C CYS A 261 17.24 -19.66 -11.17
N ASP A 262 17.05 -19.97 -9.89
CA ASP A 262 16.16 -21.03 -9.42
C ASP A 262 15.26 -20.48 -8.33
N ILE A 263 14.15 -21.18 -8.09
CA ILE A 263 13.18 -20.84 -7.07
C ILE A 263 12.90 -22.05 -6.18
N GLU A 264 12.72 -21.77 -4.89
CA GLU A 264 12.30 -22.75 -3.90
C GLU A 264 11.33 -22.10 -2.91
N PRO A 265 10.46 -22.89 -2.24
CA PRO A 265 9.66 -22.38 -1.13
C PRO A 265 10.57 -21.73 -0.08
N ASP A 266 10.19 -20.54 0.38
CA ASP A 266 10.94 -19.86 1.43
C ASP A 266 10.82 -20.64 2.76
N PRO A 267 11.93 -21.09 3.37
CA PRO A 267 11.88 -21.87 4.62
C PRO A 267 11.32 -21.08 5.81
N LEU A 268 11.32 -19.74 5.75
CA LEU A 268 10.64 -18.93 6.76
C LEU A 268 9.11 -18.92 6.56
N SER A 269 8.63 -19.23 5.37
CA SER A 269 7.20 -19.33 5.06
C SER A 269 6.65 -20.71 5.47
N GLN A 270 6.57 -20.95 6.78
CA GLN A 270 5.99 -22.18 7.34
C GLN A 270 4.55 -22.39 6.87
N LYS A 271 4.10 -23.64 6.68
CA LYS A 271 2.73 -23.94 6.22
C LYS A 271 1.65 -23.29 7.09
N GLY A 272 1.81 -23.30 8.41
CA GLY A 272 0.89 -22.65 9.35
C GLY A 272 0.86 -21.12 9.25
N GLN A 273 1.83 -20.50 8.59
CA GLN A 273 1.88 -19.06 8.37
C GLN A 273 1.28 -18.64 7.02
N ARG A 274 0.87 -19.61 6.19
CA ARG A 274 0.31 -19.35 4.86
C ARG A 274 -1.16 -19.00 4.95
N ARG A 275 -1.55 -17.99 4.17
CA ARG A 275 -2.96 -17.63 4.01
C ARG A 275 -3.65 -18.71 3.17
N TRP A 276 -4.78 -19.22 3.62
CA TRP A 276 -5.63 -20.11 2.82
C TRP A 276 -6.52 -19.31 1.87
N GLN A 277 -6.91 -19.95 0.76
CA GLN A 277 -7.84 -19.39 -0.22
C GLN A 277 -9.27 -19.85 0.06
N GLY A 278 -10.23 -18.97 -0.22
CA GLY A 278 -11.65 -19.27 0.01
C GLY A 278 -11.99 -19.41 1.49
N TYR A 279 -12.90 -20.33 1.80
CA TYR A 279 -13.42 -20.55 3.14
C TYR A 279 -12.90 -21.85 3.73
N LEU A 280 -12.46 -21.80 4.99
CA LEU A 280 -12.03 -22.95 5.77
C LEU A 280 -12.99 -23.13 6.96
N PRO A 281 -13.39 -24.37 7.33
CA PRO A 281 -14.27 -24.61 8.46
C PRO A 281 -13.54 -24.45 9.81
N PHE A 282 -14.19 -23.73 10.72
CA PHE A 282 -13.77 -23.50 12.10
C PHE A 282 -14.86 -23.94 13.06
N ARG A 283 -14.45 -24.56 14.16
CA ARG A 283 -15.30 -24.88 15.29
C ARG A 283 -15.33 -23.74 16.29
N VAL A 284 -16.52 -23.39 16.78
CA VAL A 284 -16.69 -22.53 17.95
C VAL A 284 -16.21 -23.28 19.18
N SER A 285 -15.08 -22.89 19.74
CA SER A 285 -14.46 -23.55 20.88
C SER A 285 -14.86 -22.93 22.23
N ALA A 286 -15.22 -21.64 22.24
CA ALA A 286 -15.73 -20.97 23.43
C ALA A 286 -16.63 -19.77 23.08
N LEU A 287 -17.59 -19.49 23.95
CA LEU A 287 -18.44 -18.30 23.94
C LEU A 287 -18.40 -17.65 25.31
N GLN A 288 -18.15 -16.34 25.36
CA GLN A 288 -18.06 -15.59 26.62
C GLN A 288 -18.72 -14.21 26.48
N ALA A 289 -19.64 -13.88 27.38
CA ALA A 289 -20.17 -12.52 27.47
C ALA A 289 -19.08 -11.58 28.03
N ASP A 290 -18.76 -10.52 27.28
CA ASP A 290 -17.74 -9.53 27.68
C ASP A 290 -18.37 -8.28 28.32
N ALA A 291 -19.56 -7.88 27.85
CA ALA A 291 -20.36 -6.78 28.37
C ALA A 291 -21.82 -6.97 27.91
N GLU A 292 -22.73 -6.08 28.32
CA GLU A 292 -24.14 -6.19 27.94
C GLU A 292 -24.32 -6.16 26.41
N GLY A 293 -24.77 -7.30 25.88
CA GLY A 293 -24.94 -7.55 24.44
C GLY A 293 -23.64 -7.51 23.65
N VAL A 294 -22.53 -7.92 24.27
CA VAL A 294 -21.22 -8.13 23.63
C VAL A 294 -20.76 -9.55 23.93
N MET A 295 -20.50 -10.35 22.89
CA MET A 295 -20.13 -11.76 22.97
C MET A 295 -18.79 -11.97 22.28
N ARG A 296 -17.86 -12.59 22.99
CA ARG A 296 -16.59 -13.07 22.47
C ARG A 296 -16.73 -14.51 22.00
N VAL A 297 -16.18 -14.78 20.83
CA VAL A 297 -16.22 -16.09 20.16
C VAL A 297 -14.78 -16.53 19.90
N CYS A 298 -14.42 -17.70 20.42
CA CYS A 298 -13.15 -18.36 20.11
C CYS A 298 -13.38 -19.40 19.01
N LEU A 299 -12.48 -19.41 18.02
CA LEU A 299 -12.59 -20.20 16.80
C LEU A 299 -11.31 -21.01 16.60
N THR A 300 -11.44 -22.31 16.36
CA THR A 300 -10.33 -23.24 16.08
C THR A 300 -10.57 -23.93 14.74
N ALA A 301 -9.56 -24.03 13.87
CA ALA A 301 -9.74 -24.72 12.59
C ALA A 301 -10.04 -26.21 12.78
N VAL A 302 -10.97 -26.73 11.99
CA VAL A 302 -11.41 -28.14 12.10
C VAL A 302 -10.31 -29.12 11.68
N ASN A 303 -9.40 -28.70 10.80
CA ASN A 303 -8.28 -29.52 10.33
C ASN A 303 -7.13 -29.62 11.35
N GLY A 304 -7.17 -28.84 12.45
CA GLY A 304 -6.12 -28.84 13.48
C GLY A 304 -4.78 -28.28 13.02
N GLU A 305 -4.73 -27.59 11.87
CA GLU A 305 -3.50 -26.96 11.39
C GLU A 305 -3.26 -25.62 12.10
N ALA A 306 -1.99 -25.25 12.24
CA ALA A 306 -1.61 -23.93 12.72
C ALA A 306 -2.13 -22.83 11.77
N LEU A 307 -2.51 -21.70 12.38
CA LEU A 307 -3.17 -20.59 11.72
C LEU A 307 -2.18 -19.46 11.43
N PRO A 308 -2.34 -18.76 10.29
CA PRO A 308 -1.46 -17.67 9.95
C PRO A 308 -1.58 -16.50 10.93
N ASP A 309 -0.45 -15.86 11.19
CA ASP A 309 -0.45 -14.56 11.86
C ASP A 309 -1.09 -13.48 10.99
N PHE A 310 -1.40 -12.37 11.64
CA PHE A 310 -2.07 -11.23 11.03
C PHE A 310 -1.44 -9.93 11.52
N HIS A 311 -1.89 -8.80 10.99
CA HIS A 311 -1.50 -7.48 11.50
C HIS A 311 -2.58 -6.91 12.43
N PRO A 312 -2.20 -6.17 13.49
CA PRO A 312 -3.18 -5.54 14.37
C PRO A 312 -4.19 -4.69 13.58
N GLY A 313 -5.47 -4.89 13.86
CA GLY A 313 -6.58 -4.24 13.15
C GLY A 313 -7.17 -5.00 11.96
N GLN A 314 -6.54 -6.09 11.52
CA GLN A 314 -7.12 -7.01 10.53
C GLN A 314 -8.35 -7.76 11.09
N HIS A 315 -9.13 -8.32 10.18
CA HIS A 315 -10.36 -9.05 10.46
C HIS A 315 -10.40 -10.38 9.71
N VAL A 316 -11.27 -11.27 10.18
CA VAL A 316 -11.70 -12.45 9.44
C VAL A 316 -13.12 -12.22 8.92
N GLU A 317 -13.44 -12.78 7.76
CA GLU A 317 -14.82 -12.85 7.28
C GLU A 317 -15.40 -14.21 7.68
N ILE A 318 -16.47 -14.18 8.48
CA ILE A 318 -17.21 -15.36 8.92
C ILE A 318 -18.43 -15.53 8.04
N ARG A 319 -18.62 -16.73 7.51
CA ARG A 319 -19.79 -17.19 6.78
C ARG A 319 -20.50 -18.27 7.61
N ALA A 320 -21.80 -18.10 7.80
CA ALA A 320 -22.67 -19.06 8.47
C ALA A 320 -24.00 -19.17 7.72
N ARG A 321 -24.63 -20.34 7.83
CA ARG A 321 -25.97 -20.60 7.31
C ARG A 321 -26.97 -20.45 8.46
N ILE A 322 -27.80 -19.42 8.37
CA ILE A 322 -28.76 -19.01 9.40
C ILE A 322 -30.15 -19.17 8.79
N GLY A 323 -30.89 -20.19 9.22
CA GLY A 323 -32.11 -20.63 8.54
C GLY A 323 -31.83 -21.03 7.09
N SER A 324 -32.53 -20.41 6.13
CA SER A 324 -32.32 -20.62 4.70
C SER A 324 -31.26 -19.70 4.07
N ALA A 325 -30.74 -18.71 4.81
CA ALA A 325 -29.83 -17.71 4.29
C ALA A 325 -28.36 -18.05 4.59
N VAL A 326 -27.46 -17.80 3.64
CA VAL A 326 -26.01 -17.79 3.87
C VAL A 326 -25.59 -16.34 4.08
N VAL A 327 -25.06 -16.04 5.27
CA VAL A 327 -24.71 -14.68 5.67
C VAL A 327 -23.21 -14.63 5.95
N SER A 328 -22.54 -13.62 5.39
CA SER A 328 -21.11 -13.35 5.65
C SER A 328 -20.91 -11.99 6.31
N ARG A 329 -20.07 -11.91 7.35
CA ARG A 329 -19.71 -10.65 8.02
C ARG A 329 -18.25 -10.64 8.46
N ALA A 330 -17.64 -9.46 8.43
CA ALA A 330 -16.28 -9.25 8.89
C ALA A 330 -16.25 -8.91 10.38
N TYR A 331 -15.31 -9.50 11.11
CA TYR A 331 -15.08 -9.25 12.53
C TYR A 331 -13.58 -9.11 12.80
N SER A 332 -13.18 -8.00 13.42
CA SER A 332 -11.80 -7.75 13.80
C SER A 332 -11.30 -8.81 14.77
N LEU A 333 -10.08 -9.27 14.53
CA LEU A 333 -9.35 -10.12 15.44
C LEU A 333 -8.91 -9.28 16.64
N ILE A 334 -8.95 -9.86 17.84
CA ILE A 334 -8.64 -9.16 19.10
C ILE A 334 -7.40 -9.68 19.81
N ASP A 335 -6.74 -10.70 19.25
CA ASP A 335 -5.55 -11.32 19.83
C ASP A 335 -4.28 -10.56 19.44
N ALA A 336 -3.17 -10.89 20.11
CA ALA A 336 -1.84 -10.52 19.66
C ALA A 336 -1.62 -10.97 18.21
N ALA A 337 -1.01 -10.12 17.41
CA ALA A 337 -0.79 -10.30 15.98
C ALA A 337 0.19 -11.43 15.64
N ARG A 338 1.12 -11.73 16.56
CA ARG A 338 2.09 -12.82 16.42
C ARG A 338 2.00 -13.75 17.61
N VAL A 339 1.71 -15.01 17.33
CA VAL A 339 1.62 -16.08 18.35
C VAL A 339 2.31 -17.31 17.78
N ASP A 340 3.26 -17.87 18.53
CA ASP A 340 3.92 -19.11 18.12
C ASP A 340 2.89 -20.24 18.02
N GLN A 341 2.92 -20.98 16.91
CA GLN A 341 1.99 -22.07 16.60
C GLN A 341 0.50 -21.72 16.84
N ARG A 342 0.05 -20.52 16.43
CA ARG A 342 -1.34 -20.08 16.63
C ARG A 342 -2.36 -21.17 16.27
N GLN A 343 -3.25 -21.48 17.20
CA GLN A 343 -4.33 -22.46 17.00
C GLN A 343 -5.73 -21.85 16.96
N THR A 344 -5.87 -20.60 17.42
CA THR A 344 -7.17 -19.96 17.59
C THR A 344 -7.20 -18.54 17.03
N TYR A 345 -8.41 -18.13 16.66
CA TYR A 345 -8.77 -16.73 16.47
C TYR A 345 -9.90 -16.35 17.43
N ASN A 346 -9.77 -15.20 18.07
CA ASN A 346 -10.84 -14.60 18.85
C ASN A 346 -11.40 -13.37 18.15
N ILE A 347 -12.73 -13.27 18.19
CA ILE A 347 -13.47 -12.08 17.77
C ILE A 347 -14.43 -11.67 18.89
N THR A 348 -14.86 -10.41 18.88
CA THR A 348 -15.91 -9.94 19.78
C THR A 348 -16.99 -9.21 18.99
N VAL A 349 -18.24 -9.60 19.23
CA VAL A 349 -19.42 -9.21 18.46
C VAL A 349 -20.38 -8.46 19.37
N ARG A 350 -20.86 -7.31 18.89
CA ARG A 350 -21.96 -6.56 19.52
C ARG A 350 -23.28 -6.94 18.87
N LEU A 351 -24.30 -7.18 19.68
CA LEU A 351 -25.68 -7.31 19.20
C LEU A 351 -26.09 -6.03 18.50
N ARG A 352 -26.33 -6.12 17.18
CA ARG A 352 -26.85 -5.00 16.40
C ARG A 352 -28.36 -5.05 16.43
N ASN A 353 -28.96 -3.97 16.91
CA ASN A 353 -30.39 -3.74 16.83
C ASN A 353 -30.69 -2.29 16.41
N VAL A 354 -31.82 -2.10 15.75
CA VAL A 354 -32.42 -0.81 15.45
C VAL A 354 -33.85 -0.86 15.97
N VAL A 355 -34.25 0.15 16.72
CA VAL A 355 -35.65 0.33 17.11
C VAL A 355 -36.29 1.26 16.08
N LEU A 356 -37.30 0.77 15.38
CA LEU A 356 -38.07 1.53 14.39
C LEU A 356 -39.03 2.51 15.09
N GLU A 357 -39.63 3.43 14.33
CA GLU A 357 -40.55 4.45 14.85
C GLU A 357 -41.78 3.84 15.55
N ASP A 358 -42.19 2.64 15.13
CA ASP A 358 -43.28 1.86 15.73
C ASP A 358 -42.84 1.06 16.98
N SER A 359 -41.64 1.32 17.50
CA SER A 359 -40.99 0.58 18.60
C SER A 359 -40.63 -0.88 18.28
N THR A 360 -40.71 -1.31 17.03
CA THR A 360 -40.26 -2.64 16.61
C THR A 360 -38.73 -2.72 16.63
N ALA A 361 -38.19 -3.70 17.36
CA ALA A 361 -36.75 -3.96 17.38
C ALA A 361 -36.35 -4.91 16.24
N VAL A 362 -35.56 -4.41 15.30
CA VAL A 362 -34.98 -5.19 14.21
C VAL A 362 -33.53 -5.53 14.56
N PHE A 363 -33.20 -6.81 14.57
CA PHE A 363 -31.87 -7.30 14.90
C PHE A 363 -31.06 -7.65 13.64
N GLY A 364 -29.75 -7.42 13.68
CA GLY A 364 -28.85 -7.84 12.62
C GLY A 364 -28.71 -9.36 12.60
N VAL A 365 -28.97 -9.99 11.45
CA VAL A 365 -29.07 -11.46 11.31
C VAL A 365 -27.88 -12.21 11.95
N MET A 366 -26.64 -11.94 11.51
CA MET A 366 -25.45 -12.62 12.03
C MET A 366 -25.21 -12.32 13.52
N SER A 367 -25.27 -11.05 13.93
CA SER A 367 -25.03 -10.69 15.33
C SER A 367 -26.08 -11.29 16.26
N ASN A 368 -27.35 -11.38 15.83
CA ASN A 368 -28.41 -12.00 16.61
C ASN A 368 -28.14 -13.50 16.77
N HIS A 369 -27.89 -14.20 15.67
CA HIS A 369 -27.57 -15.63 15.68
C HIS A 369 -26.38 -15.95 16.62
N ILE A 370 -25.30 -15.17 16.55
CA ILE A 370 -24.14 -15.32 17.47
C ILE A 370 -24.53 -15.18 18.94
N HIS A 371 -25.53 -14.35 19.25
CA HIS A 371 -25.96 -14.09 20.63
C HIS A 371 -27.03 -15.06 21.14
N THR A 372 -27.86 -15.63 20.27
CA THR A 372 -29.07 -16.38 20.67
C THR A 372 -29.05 -17.85 20.32
N GLU A 373 -28.31 -18.24 19.28
CA GLU A 373 -28.40 -19.58 18.67
C GLU A 373 -27.04 -20.28 18.57
N LEU A 374 -25.97 -19.54 18.26
CA LEU A 374 -24.63 -20.11 18.10
C LEU A 374 -24.19 -20.82 19.40
N ALA A 375 -23.79 -22.08 19.28
CA ALA A 375 -23.33 -22.89 20.40
C ALA A 375 -21.88 -23.35 20.25
N VAL A 376 -21.23 -23.65 21.38
CA VAL A 376 -19.92 -24.32 21.39
C VAL A 376 -20.04 -25.66 20.67
N GLY A 377 -19.09 -25.94 19.78
CA GLY A 377 -19.07 -27.12 18.93
C GLY A 377 -19.59 -26.89 17.52
N GLU A 378 -20.35 -25.82 17.27
CA GLU A 378 -20.85 -25.50 15.92
C GLU A 378 -19.73 -25.11 14.95
N ILE A 379 -19.99 -25.32 13.66
CA ILE A 379 -19.05 -25.01 12.58
C ILE A 379 -19.49 -23.75 11.85
N VAL A 380 -18.57 -22.80 11.76
CA VAL A 380 -18.64 -21.63 10.89
C VAL A 380 -17.49 -21.66 9.89
N GLU A 381 -17.57 -20.88 8.82
CA GLU A 381 -16.54 -20.86 7.79
C GLU A 381 -15.83 -19.51 7.74
N LEU A 382 -14.49 -19.50 7.69
CA LEU A 382 -13.69 -18.28 7.70
C LEU A 382 -12.88 -18.11 6.41
N LYS A 383 -12.75 -16.87 5.94
CA LYS A 383 -11.61 -16.47 5.09
C LYS A 383 -10.40 -16.11 5.93
N SER A 384 -9.21 -16.23 5.32
CA SER A 384 -7.94 -15.80 5.92
C SER A 384 -7.99 -14.36 6.45
N PRO A 385 -7.24 -14.04 7.52
CA PRO A 385 -7.13 -12.67 8.02
C PRO A 385 -6.76 -11.69 6.90
N SER A 386 -7.51 -10.60 6.80
CA SER A 386 -7.34 -9.57 5.78
C SER A 386 -7.77 -8.20 6.29
N GLY A 387 -7.67 -7.18 5.43
CA GLY A 387 -8.02 -5.81 5.78
C GLY A 387 -6.85 -4.86 5.61
N SER A 388 -7.18 -3.61 5.30
CA SER A 388 -6.23 -2.53 5.01
C SER A 388 -6.11 -1.49 6.13
N PHE A 389 -6.95 -1.59 7.16
CA PHE A 389 -6.76 -0.88 8.42
C PHE A 389 -5.85 -1.71 9.31
N VAL A 390 -4.61 -1.25 9.39
CA VAL A 390 -3.56 -1.88 10.17
C VAL A 390 -3.01 -0.85 11.15
N LEU A 391 -2.67 -1.30 12.34
CA LEU A 391 -2.12 -0.48 13.41
C LEU A 391 -0.63 -0.79 13.61
N PRO A 392 0.26 0.22 13.61
CA PRO A 392 1.68 0.03 13.86
C PRO A 392 1.92 -0.51 15.27
N ARG A 393 2.71 -1.58 15.39
CA ARG A 393 3.34 -1.91 16.68
C ARG A 393 4.53 -1.01 16.98
N GLN A 394 5.09 -0.38 15.96
CA GLN A 394 6.17 0.59 16.08
C GLN A 394 5.77 1.85 15.34
N SER A 395 5.72 2.97 16.05
CA SER A 395 5.41 4.27 15.49
C SER A 395 6.42 5.31 15.98
N PRO A 396 7.10 6.04 15.07
CA PRO A 396 7.97 7.14 15.46
C PRO A 396 7.19 8.39 15.89
N GLN A 397 5.87 8.43 15.66
CA GLN A 397 4.97 9.50 16.14
C GLN A 397 4.03 8.97 17.22
N PRO A 398 3.51 9.84 18.11
CA PRO A 398 2.44 9.47 19.03
C PRO A 398 1.24 8.89 18.29
N MET A 399 0.56 7.92 18.89
CA MET A 399 -0.67 7.33 18.35
C MET A 399 -1.89 7.78 19.13
N ILE A 400 -2.95 8.12 18.42
CA ILE A 400 -4.25 8.45 19.01
C ILE A 400 -5.27 7.45 18.48
N LEU A 401 -5.77 6.61 19.37
CA LEU A 401 -6.76 5.58 19.09
C LEU A 401 -8.12 6.11 19.55
N MET A 402 -9.11 6.16 18.65
CA MET A 402 -10.45 6.62 18.98
C MET A 402 -11.49 5.55 18.67
N ALA A 403 -12.10 5.03 19.74
CA ALA A 403 -13.05 3.92 19.67
C ALA A 403 -14.44 4.36 20.13
N SER A 404 -15.49 3.84 19.48
CA SER A 404 -16.86 3.92 19.97
C SER A 404 -17.51 2.55 20.04
N GLY A 405 -17.93 2.12 21.23
CA GLY A 405 -18.53 0.81 21.51
C GLY A 405 -17.64 -0.35 21.05
N ILE A 406 -18.15 -1.20 20.15
CA ILE A 406 -17.36 -2.32 19.62
C ILE A 406 -16.22 -1.90 18.68
N GLY A 407 -16.15 -0.62 18.33
CA GLY A 407 -15.02 0.02 17.64
C GLY A 407 -13.65 -0.23 18.28
N ILE A 408 -13.61 -0.69 19.53
CA ILE A 408 -12.39 -0.97 20.28
C ILE A 408 -11.63 -2.22 19.80
N THR A 409 -12.30 -3.15 19.10
CA THR A 409 -11.74 -4.48 18.80
C THR A 409 -10.41 -4.45 18.02
N PRO A 410 -10.20 -3.59 17.00
CA PRO A 410 -8.90 -3.45 16.34
C PRO A 410 -7.80 -3.00 17.32
N PHE A 411 -8.12 -2.10 18.24
CA PHE A 411 -7.14 -1.54 19.19
C PHE A 411 -6.78 -2.54 20.28
N MET A 412 -7.71 -3.41 20.69
CA MET A 412 -7.35 -4.52 21.58
C MET A 412 -6.25 -5.38 20.95
N SER A 413 -6.37 -5.72 19.67
CA SER A 413 -5.31 -6.48 18.98
C SER A 413 -3.96 -5.75 18.97
N LEU A 414 -3.94 -4.42 18.81
CA LEU A 414 -2.70 -3.66 18.95
C LEU A 414 -2.14 -3.76 20.36
N LEU A 415 -2.94 -3.49 21.39
CA LEU A 415 -2.49 -3.51 22.78
C LEU A 415 -1.94 -4.89 23.16
N GLU A 416 -2.62 -5.98 22.78
CA GLU A 416 -2.13 -7.36 22.97
C GLU A 416 -0.82 -7.65 22.22
N SER A 417 -0.53 -6.91 21.14
CA SER A 417 0.66 -7.13 20.31
C SER A 417 1.89 -6.35 20.77
N LEU A 418 1.73 -5.41 21.71
CA LEU A 418 2.84 -4.63 22.25
C LEU A 418 3.54 -5.41 23.37
N PRO A 419 4.88 -5.42 23.41
CA PRO A 419 5.64 -6.06 24.49
C PRO A 419 5.48 -5.30 25.81
N ASP A 420 5.73 -5.97 26.94
CA ASP A 420 5.70 -5.34 28.26
C ASP A 420 6.72 -4.20 28.35
N GLY A 421 6.32 -3.07 28.91
CA GLY A 421 7.18 -1.90 29.03
C GLY A 421 7.41 -1.13 27.73
N ASP A 422 6.68 -1.43 26.65
CA ASP A 422 6.80 -0.67 25.39
C ASP A 422 6.60 0.84 25.64
N PRO A 423 7.54 1.70 25.18
CA PRO A 423 7.52 3.13 25.48
C PRO A 423 6.65 3.95 24.52
N ALA A 424 5.94 3.32 23.57
CA ALA A 424 5.11 4.03 22.61
C ALA A 424 4.08 4.94 23.31
N GLU A 425 4.05 6.22 22.92
CA GLU A 425 3.06 7.18 23.40
C GLU A 425 1.72 6.92 22.70
N ILE A 426 0.75 6.39 23.43
CA ILE A 426 -0.56 5.98 22.92
C ILE A 426 -1.67 6.63 23.73
N TRP A 427 -2.56 7.36 23.07
CA TRP A 427 -3.77 7.93 23.66
C TRP A 427 -4.98 7.15 23.19
N LEU A 428 -5.63 6.41 24.08
CA LEU A 428 -6.88 5.70 23.79
C LEU A 428 -8.08 6.49 24.31
N HIS A 429 -8.84 7.10 23.41
CA HIS A 429 -10.14 7.71 23.71
C HIS A 429 -11.24 6.70 23.41
N TYR A 430 -11.92 6.20 24.45
CA TYR A 430 -12.91 5.15 24.32
C TYR A 430 -14.31 5.57 24.77
N GLY A 431 -15.24 5.64 23.81
CA GLY A 431 -16.62 6.07 24.04
C GLY A 431 -17.60 4.91 24.18
N ASN A 432 -18.37 4.91 25.26
CA ASN A 432 -19.44 3.95 25.55
C ASN A 432 -20.73 4.67 25.98
N THR A 433 -21.82 3.92 26.11
CA THR A 433 -23.06 4.48 26.67
C THR A 433 -22.90 4.67 28.18
N ASN A 434 -22.50 3.60 28.86
CA ASN A 434 -22.28 3.50 30.31
C ASN A 434 -21.46 2.25 30.65
N SER A 435 -21.25 2.00 31.94
CA SER A 435 -20.48 0.84 32.45
C SER A 435 -20.98 -0.52 31.97
N ARG A 436 -22.30 -0.74 31.88
CA ARG A 436 -22.87 -2.04 31.44
C ARG A 436 -22.49 -2.39 30.01
N THR A 437 -22.29 -1.38 29.16
CA THR A 437 -21.91 -1.54 27.74
C THR A 437 -20.41 -1.44 27.47
N HIS A 438 -19.60 -1.16 28.50
CA HIS A 438 -18.17 -0.92 28.39
C HIS A 438 -17.41 -2.26 28.29
N ALA A 439 -17.18 -2.71 27.06
CA ALA A 439 -16.43 -3.94 26.80
C ALA A 439 -14.94 -3.78 27.10
N PHE A 440 -14.29 -4.85 27.54
CA PHE A 440 -12.84 -4.93 27.78
C PHE A 440 -12.27 -4.02 28.88
N SER A 441 -13.09 -3.45 29.77
CA SER A 441 -12.62 -2.53 30.82
C SER A 441 -11.46 -3.11 31.65
N GLU A 442 -11.57 -4.37 32.09
CA GLU A 442 -10.52 -5.06 32.85
C GLU A 442 -9.25 -5.32 32.01
N ARG A 443 -9.40 -5.74 30.75
CA ARG A 443 -8.26 -5.96 29.85
C ARG A 443 -7.54 -4.66 29.51
N ILE A 444 -8.27 -3.56 29.34
CA ILE A 444 -7.69 -2.24 29.11
C ILE A 444 -6.90 -1.79 30.36
N ALA A 445 -7.46 -1.94 31.56
CA ALA A 445 -6.77 -1.61 32.80
C ALA A 445 -5.49 -2.44 33.01
N PHE A 446 -5.50 -3.71 32.59
CA PHE A 446 -4.29 -4.54 32.57
C PHE A 446 -3.23 -3.97 31.61
N HIS A 447 -3.62 -3.54 30.40
CA HIS A 447 -2.69 -2.92 29.45
C HIS A 447 -2.17 -1.57 29.92
N GLU A 448 -2.96 -0.76 30.62
CA GLU A 448 -2.48 0.51 31.23
C GLU A 448 -1.36 0.27 32.25
N GLN A 449 -1.40 -0.83 32.98
CA GLN A 449 -0.32 -1.20 33.91
C GLN A 449 0.93 -1.72 33.18
N ARG A 450 0.72 -2.41 32.06
CA ARG A 450 1.77 -3.08 31.28
C ARG A 450 2.52 -2.14 30.34
N LEU A 451 1.86 -1.08 29.88
CA LEU A 451 2.33 -0.16 28.84
C LEU A 451 2.47 1.27 29.41
N PRO A 452 3.68 1.71 29.79
CA PRO A 452 3.87 3.00 30.48
C PRO A 452 3.50 4.23 29.63
N GLY A 453 3.51 4.10 28.29
CA GLY A 453 3.12 5.16 27.37
C GLY A 453 1.62 5.19 27.02
N LEU A 454 0.82 4.24 27.52
CA LEU A 454 -0.62 4.19 27.26
C LEU A 454 -1.40 5.09 28.23
N THR A 455 -2.14 6.05 27.69
CA THR A 455 -3.11 6.86 28.43
C THR A 455 -4.53 6.56 27.94
N VAL A 456 -5.41 6.13 28.84
CA VAL A 456 -6.81 5.83 28.51
C VAL A 456 -7.74 6.90 29.05
N VAL A 457 -8.66 7.35 28.20
CA VAL A 457 -9.73 8.27 28.56
C VAL A 457 -11.07 7.67 28.15
N ASN A 458 -11.85 7.24 29.14
CA ASN A 458 -13.17 6.67 28.93
C ASN A 458 -14.26 7.75 28.92
N TYR A 459 -15.14 7.70 27.93
CA TYR A 459 -16.24 8.63 27.73
C TYR A 459 -17.58 7.90 27.85
N TYR A 460 -18.45 8.34 28.75
CA TYR A 460 -19.82 7.81 28.85
C TYR A 460 -20.83 8.85 28.37
N SER A 461 -21.58 8.49 27.33
CA SER A 461 -22.59 9.38 26.74
C SER A 461 -23.88 9.44 27.55
N LYS A 462 -24.22 8.38 28.30
CA LYS A 462 -25.36 8.30 29.21
C LYS A 462 -25.00 7.46 30.46
N PRO A 463 -24.15 7.99 31.36
CA PRO A 463 -23.74 7.28 32.57
C PRO A 463 -24.94 6.83 33.41
N LEU A 464 -24.84 5.67 34.05
CA LEU A 464 -25.82 5.21 35.02
C LEU A 464 -25.67 5.98 36.34
N ALA A 465 -26.70 5.95 37.19
CA ALA A 465 -26.62 6.55 38.53
C ALA A 465 -25.51 5.93 39.39
N THR A 466 -25.11 4.69 39.10
CA THR A 466 -24.01 3.98 39.76
C THR A 466 -22.63 4.33 39.20
N ASP A 467 -22.55 4.97 38.03
CA ASP A 467 -21.29 5.28 37.36
C ASP A 467 -20.65 6.52 37.97
N ARG A 468 -19.40 6.40 38.39
CA ARG A 468 -18.65 7.48 39.04
C ARG A 468 -17.57 8.03 38.11
N ARG A 469 -17.60 9.35 37.89
CA ARG A 469 -16.55 10.06 37.17
C ARG A 469 -15.22 9.93 37.92
N GLY A 470 -14.14 9.69 37.21
CA GLY A 470 -12.80 9.41 37.74
C GLY A 470 -12.56 7.94 38.10
N VAL A 471 -13.61 7.11 38.14
CA VAL A 471 -13.50 5.67 38.42
C VAL A 471 -13.93 4.86 37.20
N ASN A 472 -15.18 5.00 36.75
CA ASN A 472 -15.70 4.25 35.61
C ASN A 472 -15.45 4.98 34.28
N HIS A 473 -15.42 6.31 34.31
CA HIS A 473 -15.21 7.16 33.13
C HIS A 473 -14.55 8.49 33.51
N GLN A 474 -13.80 9.09 32.60
CA GLN A 474 -13.10 10.36 32.83
C GLN A 474 -13.94 11.56 32.33
N ALA A 475 -14.76 11.34 31.31
CA ALA A 475 -15.54 12.40 30.67
C ALA A 475 -16.97 11.95 30.32
N THR A 476 -17.93 12.87 30.43
CA THR A 476 -19.31 12.65 30.00
C THR A 476 -19.50 13.21 28.60
N GLY A 477 -20.21 12.48 27.74
CA GLY A 477 -20.52 12.90 26.37
C GLY A 477 -19.91 11.99 25.31
N ARG A 478 -19.80 12.50 24.08
CA ARG A 478 -19.20 11.80 22.93
C ARG A 478 -17.79 12.34 22.66
N ILE A 479 -16.94 11.48 22.12
CA ILE A 479 -15.61 11.87 21.64
C ILE A 479 -15.77 12.88 20.50
N SER A 480 -14.91 13.90 20.47
CA SER A 480 -14.81 14.87 19.37
C SER A 480 -13.35 15.23 19.14
N ALA A 481 -13.05 15.96 18.06
CA ALA A 481 -11.69 16.37 17.76
C ALA A 481 -11.02 17.18 18.88
N THR A 482 -11.77 17.88 19.74
CA THR A 482 -11.24 18.76 20.80
C THR A 482 -10.44 18.03 21.87
N VAL A 483 -10.57 16.71 21.98
CA VAL A 483 -9.85 15.90 22.96
C VAL A 483 -8.36 15.75 22.63
N VAL A 484 -7.99 15.96 21.36
CA VAL A 484 -6.60 15.89 20.91
C VAL A 484 -5.90 17.19 21.23
N ALA A 485 -4.78 17.17 21.96
CA ALA A 485 -4.01 18.37 22.26
C ALA A 485 -3.33 18.95 21.01
N ASP A 486 -3.13 20.28 20.96
CA ASP A 486 -2.46 20.96 19.83
C ASP A 486 -1.00 20.51 19.66
N ASP A 487 -0.31 20.16 20.75
CA ASP A 487 1.03 19.59 20.70
C ASP A 487 1.07 18.25 19.93
N LEU A 488 0.09 17.37 20.12
CA LEU A 488 0.00 16.11 19.38
C LEU A 488 -0.22 16.35 17.88
N ILE A 489 -0.98 17.39 17.52
CA ILE A 489 -1.16 17.81 16.12
C ILE A 489 0.15 18.34 15.55
N ALA A 490 0.87 19.19 16.29
CA ALA A 490 2.16 19.75 15.88
C ALA A 490 3.23 18.65 15.70
N ARG A 491 3.22 17.63 16.56
CA ARG A 491 4.07 16.43 16.47
C ARG A 491 3.60 15.41 15.42
N ARG A 492 2.53 15.72 14.67
CA ARG A 492 1.98 14.88 13.58
C ARG A 492 1.57 13.49 14.08
N ALA A 493 0.89 13.43 15.23
CA ALA A 493 0.36 12.19 15.76
C ALA A 493 -0.48 11.42 14.73
N ARG A 494 -0.39 10.09 14.76
CA ARG A 494 -1.16 9.21 13.87
C ARG A 494 -2.49 8.88 14.51
N VAL A 495 -3.58 9.24 13.85
CA VAL A 495 -4.93 9.08 14.40
C VAL A 495 -5.61 7.89 13.76
N TYR A 496 -6.00 6.91 14.57
CA TYR A 496 -6.72 5.72 14.14
C TYR A 496 -8.11 5.72 14.78
N MET A 497 -9.15 5.66 13.95
CA MET A 497 -10.53 5.74 14.41
C MET A 497 -11.32 4.52 13.99
N CYS A 498 -12.15 4.02 14.89
CA CYS A 498 -13.07 2.95 14.58
C CYS A 498 -14.37 3.08 15.40
N GLY A 499 -15.51 3.10 14.71
CA GLY A 499 -16.80 3.32 15.35
C GLY A 499 -17.89 3.69 14.35
N SER A 500 -18.85 4.51 14.77
CA SER A 500 -19.93 4.95 13.88
C SER A 500 -19.41 5.94 12.84
N ALA A 501 -19.94 5.87 11.61
CA ALA A 501 -19.55 6.78 10.54
C ALA A 501 -19.71 8.28 10.91
N PRO A 502 -20.79 8.71 11.59
CA PRO A 502 -20.91 10.11 12.03
C PRO A 502 -19.78 10.54 12.97
N MET A 503 -19.43 9.72 13.96
CA MET A 503 -18.34 10.04 14.90
C MET A 503 -17.01 10.22 14.17
N MET A 504 -16.68 9.29 13.26
CA MET A 504 -15.40 9.35 12.54
C MET A 504 -15.33 10.54 11.59
N GLU A 505 -16.44 10.93 10.96
CA GLU A 505 -16.48 12.10 10.06
C GLU A 505 -16.36 13.41 10.84
N ASP A 506 -17.08 13.54 11.96
CA ASP A 506 -17.02 14.72 12.82
C ASP A 506 -15.61 14.94 13.37
N VAL A 507 -14.96 13.87 13.86
CA VAL A 507 -13.58 13.92 14.37
C VAL A 507 -12.61 14.24 13.24
N ARG A 508 -12.71 13.55 12.08
CA ARG A 508 -11.84 13.80 10.92
C ARG A 508 -11.88 15.26 10.50
N THR A 509 -13.09 15.80 10.33
CA THR A 509 -13.31 17.19 9.92
C THR A 509 -12.70 18.16 10.93
N GLY A 510 -12.94 17.93 12.22
CA GLY A 510 -12.39 18.77 13.29
C GLY A 510 -10.85 18.73 13.36
N LEU A 511 -10.22 17.58 13.18
CA LEU A 511 -8.76 17.46 13.21
C LEU A 511 -8.08 18.10 11.99
N VAL A 512 -8.67 17.94 10.80
CA VAL A 512 -8.19 18.60 9.58
C VAL A 512 -8.30 20.12 9.70
N ALA A 513 -9.42 20.63 10.22
CA ALA A 513 -9.60 22.06 10.47
C ALA A 513 -8.57 22.61 11.47
N ARG A 514 -8.06 21.78 12.38
CA ARG A 514 -7.00 22.11 13.33
C ARG A 514 -5.58 21.90 12.79
N GLY A 515 -5.43 21.54 11.51
CA GLY A 515 -4.14 21.46 10.82
C GLY A 515 -3.51 20.07 10.77
N LEU A 516 -4.17 19.02 11.27
CA LEU A 516 -3.68 17.65 11.09
C LEU A 516 -3.91 17.19 9.65
N PRO A 517 -2.89 16.73 8.89
CA PRO A 517 -3.10 16.30 7.53
C PRO A 517 -4.03 15.08 7.43
N ALA A 518 -4.96 15.11 6.48
CA ALA A 518 -5.96 14.06 6.31
C ALA A 518 -5.37 12.66 6.07
N PHE A 519 -4.16 12.57 5.52
CA PHE A 519 -3.44 11.32 5.28
C PHE A 519 -2.75 10.72 6.52
N ASP A 520 -2.73 11.45 7.64
CA ASP A 520 -2.31 10.92 8.96
C ASP A 520 -3.52 10.41 9.78
N ILE A 521 -4.73 10.46 9.21
CA ILE A 521 -6.00 10.06 9.84
C ILE A 521 -6.55 8.81 9.14
N PHE A 522 -6.49 7.68 9.86
CA PHE A 522 -6.92 6.37 9.42
C PHE A 522 -8.25 6.00 10.06
N SER A 523 -9.15 5.38 9.30
CA SER A 523 -10.45 4.97 9.81
C SER A 523 -10.92 3.66 9.19
N GLU A 524 -11.61 2.85 9.97
CA GLU A 524 -12.30 1.63 9.52
C GLU A 524 -13.76 1.69 9.96
N ALA A 525 -14.68 1.43 9.01
CA ALA A 525 -16.11 1.48 9.26
C ALA A 525 -16.68 0.06 9.32
N PHE A 526 -17.30 -0.29 10.46
CA PHE A 526 -18.02 -1.55 10.62
C PHE A 526 -19.42 -1.49 10.01
N THR A 527 -19.47 -1.38 8.68
CA THR A 527 -20.72 -1.46 7.91
C THR A 527 -20.83 -2.83 7.27
N SER A 528 -22.02 -3.43 7.32
CA SER A 528 -22.32 -4.55 6.41
C SER A 528 -22.25 -4.00 4.98
N PRO A 529 -21.58 -4.69 4.03
CA PRO A 529 -21.68 -4.30 2.64
C PRO A 529 -23.16 -4.22 2.27
N ALA A 530 -23.58 -3.12 1.64
CA ALA A 530 -24.84 -3.15 0.92
C ALA A 530 -24.73 -4.30 -0.09
N THR A 531 -25.68 -5.22 -0.11
CA THR A 531 -25.75 -6.22 -1.16
C THR A 531 -25.88 -5.45 -2.47
N ALA A 532 -24.79 -5.28 -3.19
CA ALA A 532 -24.86 -4.82 -4.56
C ALA A 532 -25.55 -5.96 -5.31
N MET A 533 -26.85 -5.82 -5.56
CA MET A 533 -27.49 -6.54 -6.64
C MET A 533 -26.81 -6.08 -7.92
N VAL A 534 -25.77 -6.79 -8.32
CA VAL A 534 -25.27 -6.73 -9.69
C VAL A 534 -26.31 -7.48 -10.49
N ASP A 535 -27.21 -6.70 -11.10
CA ASP A 535 -28.12 -7.19 -12.12
C ASP A 535 -27.33 -7.22 -13.43
N ASP A 536 -27.00 -8.43 -13.92
CA ASP A 536 -26.12 -8.69 -15.06
C ASP A 536 -26.63 -8.13 -16.41
N GLY A 537 -27.67 -7.28 -16.41
CA GLY A 537 -28.24 -6.63 -17.58
C GLY A 537 -28.39 -5.10 -17.51
N LYS A 538 -28.00 -4.43 -16.40
CA LYS A 538 -28.24 -2.98 -16.29
C LYS A 538 -27.21 -2.16 -17.09
N THR A 539 -27.72 -1.37 -18.02
CA THR A 539 -26.96 -0.33 -18.71
C THR A 539 -26.98 0.96 -17.91
N PHE A 540 -25.82 1.61 -17.76
CA PHE A 540 -25.70 2.89 -17.06
C PHE A 540 -25.51 4.02 -18.08
N ARG A 541 -26.24 5.12 -17.89
CA ARG A 541 -26.07 6.34 -18.68
C ARG A 541 -24.95 7.18 -18.06
N VAL A 542 -23.78 7.17 -18.67
CA VAL A 542 -22.64 7.97 -18.21
C VAL A 542 -22.68 9.32 -18.93
N SER A 543 -22.66 10.40 -18.15
CA SER A 543 -22.56 11.77 -18.65
C SER A 543 -21.20 12.36 -18.30
N PHE A 544 -20.48 12.80 -19.32
CA PHE A 544 -19.16 13.43 -19.14
C PHE A 544 -19.36 14.94 -18.90
N SER A 545 -19.05 15.41 -17.69
CA SER A 545 -19.28 16.80 -17.26
C SER A 545 -18.54 17.83 -18.14
N LEU A 546 -17.34 17.49 -18.60
CA LEU A 546 -16.51 18.38 -19.44
C LEU A 546 -16.94 18.42 -20.91
N SER A 547 -17.44 17.32 -21.48
CA SER A 547 -17.75 17.24 -22.91
C SER A 547 -19.25 17.27 -23.22
N ARG A 548 -20.12 17.22 -22.20
CA ARG A 548 -21.58 17.07 -22.29
C ARG A 548 -22.05 15.89 -23.15
N LYS A 549 -21.19 14.91 -23.44
CA LYS A 549 -21.54 13.72 -24.23
C LYS A 549 -22.15 12.66 -23.32
N GLN A 550 -23.11 11.91 -23.85
CA GLN A 550 -23.71 10.76 -23.17
C GLN A 550 -23.34 9.48 -23.92
N ARG A 551 -23.02 8.42 -23.17
CA ARG A 551 -22.80 7.07 -23.70
C ARG A 551 -23.55 6.06 -22.84
N ILE A 552 -24.08 5.02 -23.48
CA ILE A 552 -24.66 3.84 -22.85
C ILE A 552 -23.61 2.73 -22.93
N HIS A 553 -23.27 2.10 -21.81
CA HIS A 553 -22.28 1.02 -21.75
C HIS A 553 -22.88 -0.23 -21.11
N GLY A 554 -22.57 -1.41 -21.66
CA GLY A 554 -22.92 -2.72 -21.13
C GLY A 554 -21.68 -3.44 -20.57
N LEU A 555 -21.85 -4.08 -19.41
CA LEU A 555 -20.95 -4.98 -18.67
C LEU A 555 -19.45 -4.60 -18.56
N LEU A 556 -19.11 -4.06 -17.38
CA LEU A 556 -17.80 -4.24 -16.74
C LEU A 556 -17.80 -5.59 -16.03
N GLN A 557 -17.11 -6.58 -16.58
CA GLN A 557 -16.70 -7.75 -15.80
C GLN A 557 -15.80 -7.27 -14.65
N ALA A 558 -16.06 -7.79 -13.45
CA ALA A 558 -15.40 -7.39 -12.21
C ALA A 558 -13.89 -7.67 -12.23
N ALA A 559 -13.13 -6.72 -12.77
CA ALA A 559 -11.71 -6.55 -12.50
C ALA A 559 -11.51 -5.15 -11.91
N ARG A 560 -11.43 -5.09 -10.57
CA ARG A 560 -10.83 -4.02 -9.76
C ARG A 560 -10.91 -2.60 -10.36
N CYS A 561 -12.10 -2.01 -10.36
CA CYS A 561 -12.26 -0.57 -10.55
C CYS A 561 -13.13 0.01 -9.44
N SER A 562 -12.67 -0.10 -8.20
CA SER A 562 -13.24 0.60 -7.05
C SER A 562 -12.65 2.02 -6.98
N VAL A 563 -13.51 2.98 -7.34
CA VAL A 563 -13.51 4.38 -6.88
C VAL A 563 -12.37 5.26 -7.40
N LEU A 564 -12.59 5.82 -8.59
CA LEU A 564 -11.84 6.96 -9.14
C LEU A 564 -12.81 8.05 -9.61
N VAL A 565 -13.79 8.41 -8.77
CA VAL A 565 -14.60 9.64 -8.91
C VAL A 565 -15.07 10.09 -7.53
N LYS A 566 -14.21 10.80 -6.80
CA LYS A 566 -14.53 11.79 -5.75
C LYS A 566 -13.19 12.35 -5.27
N HIS A 567 -13.07 13.67 -5.16
CA HIS A 567 -11.86 14.49 -4.93
C HIS A 567 -11.20 15.04 -6.20
N TRP A 568 -11.96 15.80 -6.98
CA TRP A 568 -11.48 17.02 -7.63
C TRP A 568 -12.56 18.09 -7.43
N ALA A 569 -12.43 18.81 -6.32
CA ALA A 569 -12.94 20.15 -6.08
C ALA A 569 -11.96 20.80 -5.10
#